data_AF-A0A9D3RMX4-F1
#
_entry.id   AF-A0A9D3RMX4-F1
#
_cell.length_a   1.000
_cell.length_b   1.000
_cell.length_c   1.000
_cell.angle_alpha   90.00
_cell.angle_beta   90.00
_cell.angle_gamma   90.00
#
_symmetry.space_group_name_H-M   'P 1'
#
loop_
_entity.id
_entity.type
_entity.pdbx_description
1 polymer ?
#
loop_
_entity_poly.entity_id
_entity_poly.type
_entity_poly.pdbx_seq_one_letter_code
_entity_poly.pdbx_strand_id
1 'polypeptide(L)'
;MAVAAAGQLVSPGHGGLTVCHVYLQIQYEITRIRQKMKELASLHDKHMNRPTLDDSSEEEHAIEITTQEITQMFHRCQRSVTSLQARCGHCTQQEDRLLRNVVSSLAQSLQDLSISFRHTQSGYLKRMKNREERSKHFFDTSGPLMEEDEDIALYDRGFTDDQLVLVEQNTVMVEEREREIRQIVQSISDLNEIFRDLAGMVVEQGTVLDRIDFNVEQACVKTDEGLKQLQKAEQYQKKNRKMLVILILFVTIVVLILILFGVKFR
;
A
#
# COMPACT_ATOMS: atom_id res chain seq x y z
N MET A 1 10.31 3.45 9.47
CA MET A 1 10.26 4.93 9.58
C MET A 1 8.82 5.48 9.52
N ALA A 2 7.98 5.10 8.56
CA ALA A 2 6.57 5.57 8.51
C ALA A 2 5.74 5.24 9.78
N VAL A 3 5.96 4.07 10.38
CA VAL A 3 5.34 3.69 11.67
C VAL A 3 5.80 4.59 12.83
N ALA A 4 7.06 5.04 12.83
CA ALA A 4 7.58 5.94 13.85
C ALA A 4 7.03 7.37 13.69
N ALA A 5 6.85 7.83 12.45
CA ALA A 5 6.19 9.10 12.13
C ALA A 5 4.68 9.08 12.51
N ALA A 6 3.99 7.96 12.27
CA ALA A 6 2.60 7.78 12.71
C ALA A 6 2.47 7.77 14.25
N GLY A 7 3.43 7.17 14.97
CA GLY A 7 3.49 7.20 16.43
C GLY A 7 3.69 8.60 17.03
N GLN A 8 4.26 9.53 16.27
CA GLN A 8 4.48 10.92 16.70
C GLN A 8 3.30 11.85 16.40
N LEU A 9 2.34 11.44 15.58
CA LEU A 9 1.07 12.13 15.36
C LEU A 9 0.07 11.93 16.52
N VAL A 10 0.45 11.18 17.57
CA VAL A 10 -0.31 11.06 18.82
C VAL A 10 -0.06 12.30 19.70
N SER A 11 -0.45 13.46 19.18
CA SER A 11 -0.65 14.67 19.99
C SER A 11 -2.14 14.74 20.37
N PRO A 12 -2.53 15.23 21.56
CA PRO A 12 -3.91 15.15 22.08
C PRO A 12 -4.92 16.09 21.38
N GLY A 13 -4.73 16.35 20.09
CA GLY A 13 -5.68 17.04 19.21
C GLY A 13 -6.50 16.05 18.38
N HIS A 14 -7.77 16.37 18.15
CA HIS A 14 -8.72 15.53 17.40
C HIS A 14 -8.24 15.15 15.98
N GLY A 15 -7.33 15.94 15.37
CA GLY A 15 -6.83 15.70 14.01
C GLY A 15 -5.77 14.59 13.86
N GLY A 16 -4.96 14.34 14.90
CA GLY A 16 -3.86 13.37 14.88
C GLY A 16 -4.33 11.92 14.91
N LEU A 17 -5.36 11.63 15.72
CA LEU A 17 -6.02 10.32 15.74
C LEU A 17 -6.61 9.93 14.38
N THR A 18 -7.19 10.91 13.65
CA THR A 18 -7.80 10.65 12.34
C THR A 18 -6.75 10.31 11.28
N VAL A 19 -5.58 10.95 11.28
CA VAL A 19 -4.49 10.65 10.33
C VAL A 19 -3.92 9.26 10.60
N CYS A 20 -3.68 8.90 11.86
CA CYS A 20 -3.18 7.58 12.23
C CYS A 20 -4.16 6.47 11.84
N HIS A 21 -5.47 6.68 12.10
CA HIS A 21 -6.52 5.73 11.71
C HIS A 21 -6.57 5.52 10.19
N VAL A 22 -6.55 6.60 9.41
CA VAL A 22 -6.54 6.52 7.93
C VAL A 22 -5.26 5.85 7.42
N TYR A 23 -4.10 6.14 8.00
CA TYR A 23 -2.85 5.47 7.64
C TYR A 23 -2.91 3.96 7.89
N LEU A 24 -3.36 3.54 9.08
CA LEU A 24 -3.50 2.13 9.44
C LEU A 24 -4.49 1.41 8.51
N GLN A 25 -5.59 2.08 8.16
CA GLN A 25 -6.58 1.56 7.24
C GLN A 25 -6.00 1.36 5.83
N ILE A 26 -5.25 2.33 5.29
CA ILE A 26 -4.60 2.18 3.98
C ILE A 26 -3.54 1.08 4.01
N GLN A 27 -2.74 0.98 5.07
CA GLN A 27 -1.74 -0.09 5.22
C GLN A 27 -2.39 -1.50 5.30
N TYR A 28 -3.53 -1.60 5.97
CA TYR A 28 -4.32 -2.82 6.00
C TYR A 28 -4.82 -3.20 4.60
N GLU A 29 -5.39 -2.26 3.85
CA GLU A 29 -5.83 -2.50 2.46
C GLU A 29 -4.66 -2.88 1.54
N ILE A 30 -3.50 -2.22 1.64
CA ILE A 30 -2.29 -2.60 0.90
C ILE A 30 -1.89 -4.05 1.20
N THR A 31 -1.98 -4.46 2.46
CA THR A 31 -1.67 -5.85 2.87
C THR A 31 -2.68 -6.84 2.30
N ARG A 32 -3.97 -6.49 2.28
CA ARG A 32 -5.02 -7.29 1.63
C ARG A 32 -4.82 -7.42 0.12
N ILE A 33 -4.46 -6.33 -0.57
CA ILE A 33 -4.12 -6.36 -2.00
C ILE A 33 -2.98 -7.35 -2.23
N ARG A 34 -1.89 -7.29 -1.44
CA ARG A 34 -0.78 -8.26 -1.55
C ARG A 34 -1.23 -9.70 -1.39
N GLN A 35 -2.14 -9.97 -0.45
CA GLN A 35 -2.67 -11.32 -0.24
C GLN A 35 -3.50 -11.78 -1.44
N LYS A 36 -4.41 -10.94 -1.93
CA LYS A 36 -5.24 -11.21 -3.11
C LYS A 36 -4.41 -11.39 -4.38
N MET A 37 -3.31 -10.66 -4.53
CA MET A 37 -2.37 -10.86 -5.63
C MET A 37 -1.68 -12.23 -5.60
N LYS A 38 -1.38 -12.75 -4.40
CA LYS A 38 -0.84 -14.12 -4.25
C LYS A 38 -1.88 -15.17 -4.58
N GLU A 39 -3.12 -14.97 -4.14
CA GLU A 39 -4.26 -15.82 -4.50
C GLU A 39 -4.48 -15.84 -6.01
N LEU A 40 -4.49 -14.67 -6.66
CA LEU A 40 -4.58 -14.54 -8.11
C LEU A 40 -3.44 -15.27 -8.84
N ALA A 41 -2.19 -15.14 -8.35
CA ALA A 41 -1.06 -15.87 -8.95
C ALA A 41 -1.25 -17.39 -8.85
N SER A 42 -1.77 -17.89 -7.72
CA SER A 42 -2.10 -19.32 -7.58
C SER A 42 -3.23 -19.74 -8.53
N LEU A 43 -4.24 -18.90 -8.75
CA LEU A 43 -5.32 -19.17 -9.71
C LEU A 43 -4.79 -19.21 -11.15
N HIS A 44 -3.91 -18.26 -11.52
CA HIS A 44 -3.24 -18.26 -12.82
C HIS A 44 -2.44 -19.56 -13.05
N ASP A 45 -1.68 -20.02 -12.06
CA ASP A 45 -0.92 -21.26 -12.19
C ASP A 45 -1.80 -22.50 -12.24
N LYS A 46 -2.88 -22.54 -11.43
CA LYS A 46 -3.87 -23.62 -11.46
C LYS A 46 -4.53 -23.71 -12.85
N HIS A 47 -4.99 -22.59 -13.38
CA HIS A 47 -5.64 -22.53 -14.69
C HIS A 47 -4.68 -22.93 -15.84
N MET A 48 -3.40 -22.61 -15.73
CA MET A 48 -2.40 -22.94 -16.76
C MET A 48 -1.91 -24.40 -16.72
N ASN A 49 -1.91 -25.06 -15.57
CA ASN A 49 -1.38 -26.42 -15.41
C ASN A 49 -2.44 -27.52 -15.56
N ARG A 50 -3.67 -27.14 -15.92
CA ARG A 50 -4.81 -28.04 -15.96
C ARG A 50 -4.85 -28.93 -17.24
N PRO A 51 -5.29 -30.20 -17.13
CA PRO A 51 -5.66 -31.03 -18.29
C PRO A 51 -6.92 -30.51 -19.00
N THR A 52 -6.97 -30.65 -20.32
CA THR A 52 -7.96 -30.04 -21.23
C THR A 52 -9.44 -30.44 -21.03
N LEU A 53 -9.76 -31.40 -20.15
CA LEU A 53 -11.09 -32.04 -20.03
C LEU A 53 -11.94 -31.57 -18.85
N ASP A 54 -11.45 -30.66 -18.02
CA ASP A 54 -12.18 -30.08 -16.89
C ASP A 54 -13.02 -28.86 -17.35
N ASP A 55 -13.95 -28.33 -16.55
CA ASP A 55 -14.85 -27.21 -16.93
C ASP A 55 -14.16 -25.85 -16.69
N SER A 56 -13.82 -25.06 -17.73
CA SER A 56 -12.93 -23.84 -17.58
C SER A 56 -13.60 -22.63 -16.97
N SER A 57 -14.92 -22.66 -16.88
CA SER A 57 -15.72 -21.50 -16.51
C SER A 57 -15.50 -21.08 -15.05
N GLU A 58 -15.28 -22.02 -14.12
CA GLU A 58 -15.14 -21.69 -12.69
C GLU A 58 -13.82 -20.96 -12.38
N GLU A 59 -12.69 -21.45 -12.86
CA GLU A 59 -11.40 -20.77 -12.64
C GLU A 59 -11.31 -19.43 -13.37
N GLU A 60 -11.81 -19.37 -14.60
CA GLU A 60 -11.82 -18.14 -15.40
C GLU A 60 -12.65 -17.05 -14.71
N HIS A 61 -13.84 -17.42 -14.22
CA HIS A 61 -14.68 -16.53 -13.44
C HIS A 61 -14.01 -16.11 -12.10
N ALA A 62 -13.33 -17.03 -11.42
CA ALA A 62 -12.60 -16.70 -10.20
C ALA A 62 -11.43 -15.72 -10.44
N ILE A 63 -10.72 -15.86 -11.57
CA ILE A 63 -9.66 -14.94 -12.01
C ILE A 63 -10.24 -13.56 -12.32
N GLU A 64 -11.37 -13.50 -13.03
CA GLU A 64 -12.09 -12.26 -13.33
C GLU A 64 -12.49 -11.53 -12.05
N ILE A 65 -13.20 -12.20 -11.13
CA ILE A 65 -13.65 -11.61 -9.86
C ILE A 65 -12.46 -11.10 -9.06
N THR A 66 -11.41 -11.92 -8.90
CA THR A 66 -10.23 -11.54 -8.10
C THR A 66 -9.49 -10.36 -8.74
N THR A 67 -9.40 -10.30 -10.06
CA THR A 67 -8.80 -9.18 -10.81
C THR A 67 -9.60 -7.88 -10.61
N GLN A 68 -10.93 -7.95 -10.68
CA GLN A 68 -11.80 -6.80 -10.44
C GLN A 68 -11.71 -6.34 -8.97
N GLU A 69 -11.73 -7.26 -8.01
CA GLU A 69 -11.57 -6.95 -6.58
C GLU A 69 -10.26 -6.21 -6.31
N ILE A 70 -9.15 -6.68 -6.88
CA ILE A 70 -7.83 -6.04 -6.73
C ILE A 70 -7.85 -4.62 -7.31
N THR A 71 -8.39 -4.45 -8.51
CA THR A 71 -8.50 -3.13 -9.17
C THR A 71 -9.33 -2.16 -8.34
N GLN A 72 -10.47 -2.61 -7.79
CA GLN A 72 -11.30 -1.81 -6.89
C GLN A 72 -10.58 -1.45 -5.58
N MET A 73 -9.77 -2.36 -5.01
CA MET A 73 -8.96 -2.05 -3.84
C MET A 73 -7.88 -1.00 -4.15
N PHE A 74 -7.24 -1.06 -5.32
CA PHE A 74 -6.29 -0.02 -5.76
C PHE A 74 -6.96 1.36 -5.85
N HIS A 75 -8.15 1.47 -6.45
CA HIS A 75 -8.88 2.74 -6.50
C HIS A 75 -9.28 3.25 -5.11
N ARG A 76 -9.69 2.36 -4.19
CA ARG A 76 -9.99 2.74 -2.80
C ARG A 76 -8.75 3.29 -2.09
N CYS A 77 -7.60 2.64 -2.25
CA CYS A 77 -6.34 3.11 -1.71
C CYS A 77 -5.93 4.45 -2.32
N GLN A 78 -6.00 4.60 -3.64
CA GLN A 78 -5.67 5.85 -4.34
C GLN A 78 -6.55 7.02 -3.85
N ARG A 79 -7.88 6.84 -3.77
CA ARG A 79 -8.79 7.88 -3.26
C ARG A 79 -8.47 8.25 -1.81
N SER A 80 -8.10 7.27 -0.98
CA SER A 80 -7.74 7.50 0.41
C SER A 80 -6.41 8.23 0.56
N VAL A 81 -5.42 7.95 -0.30
CA VAL A 81 -4.15 8.68 -0.35
C VAL A 81 -4.37 10.11 -0.84
N THR A 82 -5.21 10.31 -1.86
CA THR A 82 -5.53 11.64 -2.42
C THR A 82 -6.31 12.49 -1.42
N SER A 83 -7.26 11.89 -0.68
CA SER A 83 -8.00 12.61 0.37
C SER A 83 -7.09 12.97 1.54
N LEU A 84 -6.07 12.16 1.84
CA LEU A 84 -5.05 12.47 2.82
C LEU A 84 -4.17 13.63 2.35
N GLN A 85 -3.79 13.66 1.06
CA GLN A 85 -3.04 14.77 0.46
C GLN A 85 -3.84 16.08 0.47
N ALA A 86 -5.15 16.04 0.22
CA ALA A 86 -6.01 17.23 0.25
C ALA A 86 -6.09 17.89 1.65
N ARG A 87 -5.77 17.13 2.72
CA ARG A 87 -5.69 17.66 4.09
C ARG A 87 -4.36 18.37 4.37
N CYS A 88 -3.34 18.15 3.54
CA CYS A 88 -2.11 18.95 3.59
C CYS A 88 -2.47 20.43 3.37
N GLY A 89 -1.91 21.32 4.18
CA GLY A 89 -2.18 22.76 4.17
C GLY A 89 -3.24 23.26 5.16
N HIS A 90 -4.00 22.36 5.80
CA HIS A 90 -5.03 22.71 6.80
C HIS A 90 -4.61 22.39 8.25
N CYS A 91 -3.39 21.92 8.44
CA CYS A 91 -2.83 21.48 9.73
C CYS A 91 -1.61 22.31 10.11
N THR A 92 -1.12 22.14 11.34
CA THR A 92 0.08 22.86 11.81
C THR A 92 1.30 22.51 10.94
N GLN A 93 2.30 23.39 10.90
CA GLN A 93 3.48 23.21 10.03
C GLN A 93 4.23 21.89 10.29
N GLN A 94 4.24 21.40 11.53
CA GLN A 94 4.83 20.10 11.88
C GLN A 94 3.96 18.92 11.43
N GLU A 95 2.64 19.01 11.58
CA GLU A 95 1.70 17.99 11.12
C GLU A 95 1.67 17.89 9.60
N ASP A 96 1.76 19.01 8.88
CA ASP A 96 1.77 19.03 7.41
C ASP A 96 3.00 18.30 6.84
N ARG A 97 4.18 18.52 7.41
CA ARG A 97 5.41 17.80 7.04
C ARG A 97 5.29 16.29 7.27
N LEU A 98 4.76 15.90 8.43
CA LEU A 98 4.50 14.49 8.76
C LEU A 98 3.50 13.85 7.79
N LEU A 99 2.42 14.57 7.48
CA LEU A 99 1.37 14.12 6.57
C LEU A 99 1.91 13.91 5.15
N ARG A 100 2.70 14.85 4.63
CA ARG A 100 3.38 14.71 3.34
C ARG A 100 4.29 13.49 3.29
N ASN A 101 5.06 13.24 4.35
CA ASN A 101 5.91 12.05 4.46
C ASN A 101 5.11 10.75 4.44
N VAL A 102 3.96 10.73 5.13
CA VAL A 102 3.05 9.58 5.12
C VAL A 102 2.44 9.36 3.73
N VAL A 103 1.89 10.41 3.11
CA VAL A 103 1.30 10.35 1.76
C VAL A 103 2.29 9.80 0.74
N SER A 104 3.52 10.33 0.73
CA SER A 104 4.59 9.87 -0.17
C SER A 104 4.95 8.40 0.06
N SER A 105 5.13 7.98 1.32
CA SER A 105 5.41 6.57 1.64
C SER A 105 4.29 5.62 1.20
N LEU A 106 3.03 6.05 1.32
CA LEU A 106 1.86 5.28 0.87
C LEU A 106 1.77 5.24 -0.65
N ALA A 107 1.97 6.38 -1.32
CA ALA A 107 1.98 6.47 -2.77
C ALA A 107 3.06 5.59 -3.40
N GLN A 108 4.28 5.59 -2.84
CA GLN A 108 5.35 4.70 -3.28
C GLN A 108 4.97 3.23 -3.10
N SER A 109 4.45 2.86 -1.92
CA SER A 109 4.04 1.47 -1.64
C SER A 109 2.96 0.98 -2.61
N LEU A 110 2.03 1.86 -2.99
CA LEU A 110 0.94 1.56 -3.89
C LEU A 110 1.40 1.50 -5.37
N GLN A 111 2.37 2.34 -5.76
CA GLN A 111 3.04 2.24 -7.07
C GLN A 111 3.79 0.92 -7.22
N ASP A 112 4.62 0.56 -6.24
CA ASP A 112 5.39 -0.70 -6.27
C ASP A 112 4.44 -1.90 -6.42
N LEU A 113 3.30 -1.86 -5.72
CA LEU A 113 2.27 -2.88 -5.79
C LEU A 113 1.56 -2.93 -7.15
N SER A 114 1.26 -1.76 -7.74
CA SER A 114 0.67 -1.65 -9.09
C SER A 114 1.61 -2.21 -10.15
N ILE A 115 2.91 -1.89 -10.07
CA ILE A 115 3.94 -2.46 -10.95
C ILE A 115 3.96 -3.98 -10.83
N SER A 116 3.99 -4.51 -9.61
CA SER A 116 4.00 -5.96 -9.37
C SER A 116 2.76 -6.64 -9.96
N PHE A 117 1.57 -6.05 -9.78
CA PHE A 117 0.33 -6.60 -10.33
C PHE A 117 0.32 -6.62 -11.86
N ARG A 118 0.71 -5.50 -12.50
CA ARG A 118 0.81 -5.41 -13.95
C ARG A 118 1.81 -6.42 -14.52
N HIS A 119 2.90 -6.68 -13.81
CA HIS A 119 3.89 -7.69 -14.20
C HIS A 119 3.29 -9.11 -14.15
N THR A 120 2.57 -9.44 -13.06
CA THR A 120 1.87 -10.73 -12.92
C THR A 120 0.84 -10.93 -14.02
N GLN A 121 0.01 -9.91 -14.30
CA GLN A 121 -1.00 -9.95 -15.35
C GLN A 121 -0.39 -10.07 -16.76
N SER A 122 0.66 -9.29 -17.05
CA SER A 122 1.35 -9.35 -18.35
C SER A 122 2.03 -10.72 -18.56
N GLY A 123 2.60 -11.28 -17.50
CA GLY A 123 3.20 -12.62 -17.53
C GLY A 123 2.17 -13.71 -17.80
N TYR A 124 0.99 -13.62 -17.16
CA TYR A 124 -0.11 -14.53 -17.39
C TYR A 124 -0.65 -14.42 -18.83
N LEU A 125 -0.90 -13.20 -19.31
CA LEU A 125 -1.35 -12.95 -20.68
C LEU A 125 -0.39 -13.52 -21.74
N LYS A 126 0.93 -13.35 -21.54
CA LYS A 126 1.95 -13.92 -22.41
C LYS A 126 1.91 -15.45 -22.44
N ARG A 127 1.69 -16.08 -21.29
CA ARG A 127 1.58 -17.55 -21.19
C ARG A 127 0.32 -18.07 -21.88
N MET A 128 -0.81 -17.38 -21.72
CA MET A 128 -2.05 -17.70 -22.42
C MET A 128 -1.88 -17.63 -23.94
N LYS A 129 -1.34 -16.52 -24.45
CA LYS A 129 -1.12 -16.34 -25.89
C LYS A 129 -0.17 -17.41 -26.47
N ASN A 130 0.92 -17.73 -25.76
CA ASN A 130 1.85 -18.78 -26.19
C ASN A 130 1.21 -20.18 -26.24
N ARG A 131 0.24 -20.47 -25.35
CA ARG A 131 -0.51 -21.73 -25.37
C ARG A 131 -1.43 -21.79 -26.58
N GLU A 132 -2.07 -20.68 -26.92
CA GLU A 132 -2.97 -20.54 -28.07
C GLU A 132 -2.24 -20.65 -29.43
N GLU A 133 -1.09 -19.98 -29.57
CA GLU A 133 -0.26 -20.09 -30.78
C GLU A 133 0.17 -21.54 -31.01
N ARG A 134 0.53 -22.26 -29.95
CA ARG A 134 0.90 -23.68 -30.03
C ARG A 134 -0.28 -24.59 -30.39
N SER A 135 -1.50 -24.30 -29.92
CA SER A 135 -2.69 -25.06 -30.31
C SER A 135 -3.12 -24.76 -31.74
N LYS A 136 -3.01 -23.51 -32.19
CA LYS A 136 -3.30 -23.10 -33.58
C LYS A 136 -2.34 -23.79 -34.56
N HIS A 137 -1.04 -23.84 -34.28
CA HIS A 137 -0.08 -24.55 -35.14
C HIS A 137 -0.34 -26.05 -35.30
N PHE A 138 -0.90 -26.70 -34.28
CA PHE A 138 -1.28 -28.12 -34.35
C PHE A 138 -2.48 -28.35 -35.29
N PHE A 139 -3.46 -27.44 -35.30
CA PHE A 139 -4.62 -27.48 -36.19
C PHE A 139 -4.29 -27.04 -37.62
N ASP A 140 -3.43 -26.03 -37.79
CA ASP A 140 -3.03 -25.51 -39.10
C ASP A 140 -2.15 -26.51 -39.88
N THR A 141 -1.39 -27.35 -39.17
CA THR A 141 -0.61 -28.45 -39.75
C THR A 141 -1.44 -29.73 -39.98
N SER A 142 -2.68 -29.78 -39.48
CA SER A 142 -3.62 -30.90 -39.70
C SER A 142 -4.82 -30.54 -40.58
N GLY A 143 -4.81 -29.36 -41.21
CA GLY A 143 -5.55 -29.15 -42.46
C GLY A 143 -5.07 -30.17 -43.49
N PRO A 144 -5.96 -30.73 -44.33
CA PRO A 144 -5.56 -31.80 -45.24
C PRO A 144 -4.37 -31.32 -46.05
N LEU A 145 -3.33 -32.16 -46.12
CA LEU A 145 -2.30 -32.07 -47.14
C LEU A 145 -3.00 -31.97 -48.49
N MET A 146 -3.28 -30.75 -48.94
CA MET A 146 -3.50 -30.47 -50.35
C MET A 146 -2.12 -30.61 -50.95
N GLU A 147 -1.78 -31.84 -51.31
CA GLU A 147 -0.83 -32.07 -52.37
C GLU A 147 -1.25 -31.15 -53.53
N GLU A 148 -0.33 -30.27 -53.91
CA GLU A 148 -0.39 -29.52 -55.13
C GLU A 148 -0.47 -30.52 -56.27
N ASP A 149 -1.68 -30.80 -56.76
CA ASP A 149 -1.84 -31.27 -58.12
C ASP A 149 -3.11 -30.71 -58.75
N GLU A 150 -2.95 -30.31 -60.00
CA GLU A 150 -3.90 -29.63 -60.88
C GLU A 150 -5.27 -30.33 -60.91
N ASP A 151 -6.34 -29.62 -60.54
CA ASP A 151 -7.44 -29.29 -61.45
C ASP A 151 -8.65 -28.67 -60.74
N ILE A 152 -9.15 -27.61 -61.37
CA ILE A 152 -10.29 -26.80 -60.97
C ILE A 152 -11.58 -27.61 -61.15
N ALA A 153 -12.16 -28.18 -60.07
CA ALA A 153 -13.60 -28.47 -59.95
C ALA A 153 -13.99 -29.10 -58.60
N LEU A 154 -14.08 -28.33 -57.50
CA LEU A 154 -14.82 -28.80 -56.32
C LEU A 154 -15.36 -27.65 -55.45
N TYR A 155 -16.20 -26.80 -56.03
CA TYR A 155 -17.03 -25.86 -55.28
C TYR A 155 -18.37 -26.52 -54.88
N ASP A 156 -18.35 -27.72 -54.27
CA ASP A 156 -19.55 -28.31 -53.66
C ASP A 156 -19.24 -29.50 -52.73
N ARG A 157 -18.59 -29.24 -51.60
CA ARG A 157 -18.65 -30.16 -50.46
C ARG A 157 -18.69 -29.34 -49.19
N GLY A 158 -19.92 -29.00 -48.78
CA GLY A 158 -20.17 -28.35 -47.50
C GLY A 158 -19.49 -29.11 -46.36
N PHE A 159 -19.00 -28.36 -45.37
CA PHE A 159 -18.50 -28.90 -44.10
C PHE A 159 -19.49 -29.96 -43.58
N THR A 160 -18.99 -31.12 -43.17
CA THR A 160 -19.83 -32.09 -42.44
C THR A 160 -20.32 -31.47 -41.14
N ASP A 161 -21.54 -31.78 -40.69
CA ASP A 161 -22.13 -31.19 -39.46
C ASP A 161 -21.19 -31.30 -38.25
N ASP A 162 -20.44 -32.41 -38.12
CA ASP A 162 -19.44 -32.59 -37.06
C ASP A 162 -18.25 -31.62 -37.18
N GLN A 163 -17.85 -31.26 -38.39
CA GLN A 163 -16.78 -30.30 -38.66
C GLN A 163 -17.27 -28.86 -38.44
N LEU A 164 -18.54 -28.57 -38.74
CA LEU A 164 -19.19 -27.30 -38.47
C LEU A 164 -19.33 -27.07 -36.96
N VAL A 165 -19.74 -28.09 -36.19
CA VAL A 165 -19.83 -28.03 -34.72
C VAL A 165 -18.46 -27.84 -34.07
N LEU A 166 -17.40 -28.46 -34.61
CA LEU A 166 -16.03 -28.29 -34.09
C LEU A 166 -15.45 -26.90 -34.39
N VAL A 167 -15.81 -26.31 -35.54
CA VAL A 167 -15.48 -24.92 -35.90
C VAL A 167 -16.29 -23.95 -35.05
N GLU A 168 -17.59 -24.19 -34.85
CA GLU A 168 -18.48 -23.36 -34.03
C GLU A 168 -18.06 -23.38 -32.55
N GLN A 169 -17.75 -24.56 -31.99
CA GLN A 169 -17.15 -24.70 -30.65
C GLN A 169 -15.78 -24.02 -30.54
N ASN A 170 -14.94 -24.07 -31.58
CA ASN A 170 -13.69 -23.31 -31.61
C ASN A 170 -13.95 -21.79 -31.63
N THR A 171 -14.92 -21.31 -32.40
CA THR A 171 -15.23 -19.87 -32.46
C THR A 171 -15.80 -19.34 -31.14
N VAL A 172 -16.66 -20.10 -30.46
CA VAL A 172 -17.19 -19.72 -29.13
C VAL A 172 -16.09 -19.75 -28.07
N MET A 173 -15.20 -20.75 -28.08
CA MET A 173 -14.02 -20.77 -27.21
C MET A 173 -13.06 -19.60 -27.50
N VAL A 174 -12.93 -19.16 -28.75
CA VAL A 174 -12.10 -18.00 -29.10
C VAL A 174 -12.75 -16.70 -28.59
N GLU A 175 -14.06 -16.52 -28.73
CA GLU A 175 -14.76 -15.32 -28.25
C GLU A 175 -14.73 -15.16 -26.72
N GLU A 176 -14.96 -16.24 -25.97
CA GLU A 176 -14.87 -16.23 -24.50
C GLU A 176 -13.43 -15.90 -24.05
N ARG A 177 -12.42 -16.47 -24.70
CA ARG A 177 -11.00 -16.19 -24.39
C ARG A 177 -10.58 -14.77 -24.74
N GLU A 178 -11.06 -14.22 -25.84
CA GLU A 178 -10.82 -12.81 -26.15
C GLU A 178 -11.45 -11.89 -25.10
N ARG A 179 -12.57 -12.28 -24.49
CA ARG A 179 -13.18 -11.53 -23.39
C ARG A 179 -12.30 -11.53 -22.15
N GLU A 180 -11.76 -12.68 -21.74
CA GLU A 180 -10.80 -12.79 -20.62
C GLU A 180 -9.59 -11.87 -20.84
N ILE A 181 -8.99 -11.95 -22.04
CA ILE A 181 -7.84 -11.13 -22.42
C ILE A 181 -8.20 -9.63 -22.35
N ARG A 182 -9.33 -9.23 -22.91
CA ARG A 182 -9.80 -7.83 -22.89
C ARG A 182 -9.93 -7.32 -21.46
N GLN A 183 -10.46 -8.12 -20.54
CA GLN A 183 -10.62 -7.72 -19.14
C GLN A 183 -9.28 -7.53 -18.43
N ILE A 184 -8.32 -8.43 -18.65
CA ILE A 184 -6.97 -8.30 -18.08
C ILE A 184 -6.30 -7.04 -18.61
N VAL A 185 -6.38 -6.80 -19.92
CA VAL A 185 -5.83 -5.58 -20.54
C VAL A 185 -6.48 -4.31 -19.99
N GLN A 186 -7.80 -4.33 -19.78
CA GLN A 186 -8.51 -3.22 -19.15
C GLN A 186 -7.99 -2.96 -17.73
N SER A 187 -7.85 -4.00 -16.90
CA SER A 187 -7.31 -3.86 -15.54
C SER A 187 -5.89 -3.28 -15.53
N ILE A 188 -5.03 -3.64 -16.50
CA ILE A 188 -3.69 -3.08 -16.65
C ILE A 188 -3.77 -1.59 -17.04
N SER A 189 -4.70 -1.23 -17.92
CA SER A 189 -4.92 0.15 -18.36
C SER A 189 -5.40 1.03 -17.20
N ASP A 190 -6.40 0.57 -16.44
CA ASP A 190 -6.95 1.28 -15.28
C ASP A 190 -5.86 1.55 -14.23
N LEU A 191 -5.01 0.56 -13.96
CA LEU A 191 -3.89 0.73 -13.03
C LEU A 191 -2.79 1.64 -13.55
N ASN A 192 -2.66 1.83 -14.87
CA ASN A 192 -1.72 2.77 -15.46
C ASN A 192 -2.17 4.22 -15.25
N GLU A 193 -3.48 4.47 -15.21
CA GLU A 193 -4.03 5.76 -14.79
C GLU A 193 -3.71 6.04 -13.32
N ILE A 194 -4.04 5.09 -12.43
CA ILE A 194 -3.70 5.19 -11.01
C ILE A 194 -2.19 5.43 -10.83
N PHE A 195 -1.34 4.70 -11.56
CA PHE A 195 0.11 4.84 -11.47
C PHE A 195 0.58 6.28 -11.76
N ARG A 196 0.01 6.93 -12.78
CA ARG A 196 0.36 8.32 -13.13
C ARG A 196 -0.05 9.31 -12.05
N ASP A 197 -1.25 9.14 -11.50
CA ASP A 197 -1.73 9.97 -10.39
C ASP A 197 -0.84 9.85 -9.15
N LEU A 198 -0.42 8.62 -8.83
CA LEU A 198 0.48 8.37 -7.71
C LEU A 198 1.90 8.87 -7.98
N ALA A 199 2.37 8.85 -9.24
CA ALA A 199 3.70 9.31 -9.62
C ALA A 199 3.88 10.81 -9.34
N GLY A 200 2.86 11.62 -9.62
CA GLY A 200 2.87 13.05 -9.28
C GLY A 200 3.08 13.30 -7.78
N MET A 201 2.44 12.50 -6.92
CA MET A 201 2.55 12.62 -5.46
C MET A 201 3.92 12.25 -4.89
N VAL A 202 4.70 11.43 -5.59
CA VAL A 202 6.05 11.02 -5.15
C VAL A 202 7.12 12.03 -5.60
N VAL A 203 6.94 12.64 -6.77
CA VAL A 203 7.93 13.57 -7.37
C VAL A 203 8.00 14.92 -6.62
N GLU A 204 6.90 15.41 -6.05
CA GLU A 204 6.89 16.66 -5.26
C GLU A 204 7.75 16.60 -3.98
N GLN A 205 8.21 15.41 -3.55
CA GLN A 205 9.02 15.22 -2.35
C GLN A 205 10.49 14.91 -2.67
N GLY A 206 11.00 15.45 -3.78
CA GLY A 206 12.39 15.31 -4.21
C GLY A 206 13.41 15.76 -3.15
N THR A 207 13.81 14.84 -2.29
CA THR A 207 15.19 14.52 -1.87
C THR A 207 15.11 13.56 -0.69
N VAL A 208 15.79 12.42 -0.80
CA VAL A 208 15.91 11.37 0.22
C VAL A 208 16.59 11.86 1.53
N LEU A 209 16.94 13.15 1.62
CA LEU A 209 17.71 13.79 2.69
C LEU A 209 16.90 14.17 3.95
N ASP A 210 15.59 14.39 3.87
CA ASP A 210 14.79 14.89 5.02
C ASP A 210 14.57 13.84 6.13
N ARG A 211 14.90 12.57 5.85
CA ARG A 211 14.71 11.42 6.76
C ARG A 211 15.67 11.43 7.95
N ILE A 212 16.88 11.96 7.77
CA ILE A 212 17.88 12.07 8.83
C ILE A 212 17.62 13.35 9.63
N ASP A 213 17.37 14.45 8.94
CA ASP A 213 17.14 15.75 9.56
C ASP A 213 15.92 15.73 10.49
N PHE A 214 14.84 15.03 10.16
CA PHE A 214 13.66 14.94 11.02
C PHE A 214 13.91 14.21 12.37
N ASN A 215 14.58 13.07 12.35
CA ASN A 215 14.88 12.33 13.59
C ASN A 215 15.90 13.10 14.45
N VAL A 216 16.85 13.79 13.80
CA VAL A 216 17.85 14.62 14.47
C VAL A 216 17.24 15.92 15.02
N GLU A 217 16.39 16.60 14.27
CA GLU A 217 15.68 17.82 14.66
C GLU A 217 14.72 17.53 15.81
N GLN A 218 13.94 16.45 15.75
CA GLN A 218 13.04 16.09 16.85
C GLN A 218 13.78 15.60 18.10
N ALA A 219 14.90 14.88 17.94
CA ALA A 219 15.78 14.56 19.05
C ALA A 219 16.37 15.83 19.67
N CYS A 220 16.83 16.78 18.84
CA CYS A 220 17.39 18.06 19.26
C CYS A 220 16.36 18.89 20.06
N VAL A 221 15.14 19.05 19.54
CA VAL A 221 14.05 19.78 20.22
C VAL A 221 13.70 19.12 21.57
N LYS A 222 13.54 17.79 21.61
CA LYS A 222 13.26 17.07 22.87
C LYS A 222 14.40 17.17 23.88
N THR A 223 15.66 17.16 23.43
CA THR A 223 16.81 17.37 24.31
C THR A 223 16.90 18.80 24.83
N ASP A 224 16.56 19.81 24.03
CA ASP A 224 16.56 21.22 24.44
C ASP A 224 15.44 21.51 25.47
N GLU A 225 14.25 20.96 25.26
CA GLU A 225 13.17 21.03 26.25
C GLU A 225 13.52 20.28 27.55
N GLY A 226 14.12 19.09 27.44
CA GLY A 226 14.64 18.34 28.58
C GLY A 226 15.70 19.13 29.36
N LEU A 227 16.63 19.80 28.67
CA LEU A 227 17.64 20.66 29.27
C LEU A 227 17.02 21.85 30.02
N LYS A 228 16.02 22.51 29.43
CA LYS A 228 15.28 23.61 30.08
C LYS A 228 14.57 23.16 31.35
N GLN A 229 13.98 21.97 31.35
CA GLN A 229 13.34 21.41 32.55
C GLN A 229 14.37 21.06 33.63
N LEU A 230 15.52 20.49 33.24
CA LEU A 230 16.63 20.22 34.18
C LEU A 230 17.21 21.51 34.78
N GLN A 231 17.41 22.56 33.98
CA GLN A 231 17.88 23.86 34.48
C GLN A 231 16.88 24.50 35.45
N LYS A 232 15.57 24.42 35.16
CA LYS A 232 14.53 24.87 36.09
C LYS A 232 14.59 24.06 37.40
N ALA A 233 14.69 22.74 37.31
CA ALA A 233 14.79 21.87 38.47
C ALA A 233 16.02 22.18 39.35
N GLU A 234 17.18 22.44 38.74
CA GLU A 234 18.40 22.85 39.45
C GLU A 234 18.21 24.20 40.16
N GLN A 235 17.61 25.19 39.49
CA GLN A 235 17.31 26.49 40.10
C GLN A 235 16.35 26.36 41.28
N TYR A 236 15.32 25.51 41.16
CA TYR A 236 14.41 25.19 42.27
C TYR A 236 15.16 24.52 43.41
N GLN A 237 16.00 23.53 43.14
CA GLN A 237 16.78 22.82 44.16
C GLN A 237 17.74 23.75 44.90
N LYS A 238 18.42 24.66 44.19
CA LYS A 238 19.34 25.65 44.79
C LYS A 238 18.61 26.66 45.67
N LYS A 239 17.41 27.11 45.27
CA LYS A 239 16.55 27.96 46.10
C LYS A 239 16.05 27.22 47.34
N ASN A 240 15.62 25.97 47.19
CA ASN A 240 15.11 25.17 48.31
C ASN A 240 16.19 24.87 49.35
N ARG A 241 17.45 24.64 48.94
CA ARG A 241 18.57 24.47 49.88
C ARG A 241 18.76 25.69 50.79
N LYS A 242 18.66 26.91 50.25
CA LYS A 242 18.75 28.15 51.05
C LYS A 242 17.57 28.28 52.02
N MET A 243 16.35 27.94 51.55
CA MET A 243 15.15 27.95 52.38
C MET A 243 15.24 26.95 53.54
N LEU A 244 15.79 25.75 53.30
CA LEU A 244 15.98 24.72 54.31
C LEU A 244 16.98 25.16 55.40
N VAL A 245 18.08 25.82 55.03
CA VAL A 245 19.04 26.39 56.00
C VAL A 245 18.40 27.48 56.86
N ILE A 246 17.60 28.37 56.26
CA ILE A 246 16.87 29.42 56.99
C ILE A 246 15.86 28.79 57.97
N LEU A 247 15.16 27.73 57.56
CA LEU A 247 14.21 27.01 58.40
C LEU A 247 14.90 26.34 59.60
N ILE A 248 16.05 25.67 59.39
CA ILE A 248 16.84 25.09 60.50
C ILE A 248 17.29 26.18 61.47
N LEU A 249 17.83 27.30 60.96
CA LEU A 249 18.26 28.42 61.81
C LEU A 249 17.09 28.96 62.66
N PHE A 250 15.93 29.16 62.05
CA PHE A 250 14.73 29.61 62.76
C PHE A 250 14.33 28.64 63.89
N VAL A 251 14.28 27.34 63.61
CA VAL A 251 13.97 26.31 64.62
C VAL A 251 14.99 26.33 65.76
N THR A 252 16.27 26.45 65.47
CA THR A 252 17.31 26.51 66.52
C THR A 252 17.15 27.74 67.43
N ILE A 253 16.80 28.90 66.87
CA ILE A 253 16.57 30.13 67.65
C ILE A 253 15.35 29.96 68.56
N VAL A 254 14.25 29.40 68.05
CA VAL A 254 13.03 29.15 68.85
C VAL A 254 13.33 28.21 70.03
N VAL A 255 14.10 27.13 69.80
CA VAL A 255 14.50 26.21 70.86
C VAL A 255 15.35 26.91 71.92
N LEU A 256 16.32 27.74 71.53
CA LEU A 256 17.15 28.50 72.46
C LEU A 256 16.32 29.48 73.31
N ILE A 257 15.35 30.16 72.70
CA ILE A 257 14.44 31.07 73.41
C ILE A 257 13.60 30.30 74.44
N LEU A 258 13.04 29.14 74.06
CA LEU A 258 12.26 28.30 74.97
C LEU A 258 13.10 27.81 76.16
N ILE A 259 14.35 27.42 75.92
CA ILE A 259 15.28 27.01 76.99
C ILE A 259 15.57 28.20 77.92
N LEU A 260 15.86 29.39 77.38
CA LEU A 260 16.13 30.58 78.20
C LEU A 260 14.92 30.98 79.05
N PHE A 261 13.72 30.94 78.49
CA PHE A 261 12.49 31.18 79.25
C PHE A 261 12.29 30.12 80.34
N GLY A 262 12.51 28.83 80.03
CA GLY A 262 12.39 27.74 80.99
C GLY A 262 13.40 27.80 82.12
N VAL A 263 14.64 28.22 81.85
CA VAL A 263 15.69 28.42 82.87
C VAL A 263 15.44 29.68 83.70
N LYS A 264 14.93 30.76 83.08
CA LYS A 264 14.64 32.02 83.79
C LYS A 264 13.40 31.94 84.69
N PHE A 265 12.44 31.08 84.35
CA PHE A 265 11.22 30.85 85.14
C PHE A 265 11.34 29.69 86.14
N ARG A 266 12.52 29.09 86.28
CA ARG A 266 12.86 28.10 87.31
C ARG A 266 13.73 28.74 88.38
#